data_AF-A0A969F3D1-F1
#
_entry.id   AF-A0A969F3D1-F1
#
_cell.length_a   1.000
_cell.length_b   1.000
_cell.length_c   1.000
_cell.angle_alpha   90.00
_cell.angle_beta   90.00
_cell.angle_gamma   90.00
#
_symmetry.space_group_name_H-M   'P 1'
#
loop_
_entity.id
_entity.type
_entity.pdbx_description
1 polymer ?
#
loop_
_entity_poly.entity_id
_entity_poly.type
_entity_poly.pdbx_seq_one_letter_code
_entity_poly.pdbx_strand_id
1 'polypeptide(L)'
;MTTFTKDAVIKLSASLNEPEWMLERRLQAWALYESLPMPTTKDEEWRRTDIRRFKLNEIGPSVNGDAAGDAAIPEYLGKQLTEDVTGGQMLQVDGVVRQYELSAELQAQGVIFCDMSTAVSEHPDLLQKYFMTEGVRPDEGKFAALHAAFWCGGTFLYVPKNVKASAPCIVCCGR
;
A
#
# COMPACT_ATOMS: atom_id res chain seq x y z
N MET A 1 -3.21 -6.81 -22.51
CA MET A 1 -3.67 -5.92 -21.43
C MET A 1 -3.93 -6.79 -20.21
N THR A 2 -3.19 -6.59 -19.13
CA THR A 2 -3.44 -7.27 -17.87
C THR A 2 -4.74 -6.70 -17.30
N THR A 3 -5.72 -7.54 -17.00
CA THR A 3 -7.00 -7.14 -16.39
C THR A 3 -7.06 -7.65 -14.95
N PHE A 4 -7.87 -7.02 -14.11
CA PHE A 4 -8.10 -7.52 -12.76
C PHE A 4 -8.85 -8.86 -12.81
N THR A 5 -8.17 -9.94 -12.40
CA THR A 5 -8.72 -11.29 -12.34
C THR A 5 -8.18 -12.02 -11.12
N LYS A 6 -8.83 -13.11 -10.72
CA LYS A 6 -8.32 -14.01 -9.67
C LYS A 6 -6.89 -14.49 -9.97
N ASP A 7 -6.60 -14.86 -11.22
CA ASP A 7 -5.26 -15.28 -11.62
C ASP A 7 -4.23 -14.14 -11.50
N ALA A 8 -4.62 -12.89 -11.74
CA ALA A 8 -3.75 -11.74 -11.55
C ALA A 8 -3.40 -11.54 -10.06
N VAL A 9 -4.34 -11.81 -9.13
CA VAL A 9 -4.06 -11.78 -7.68
C VAL A 9 -3.01 -12.82 -7.31
N ILE A 10 -3.17 -14.05 -7.80
CA ILE A 10 -2.23 -15.15 -7.53
C ILE A 10 -0.84 -14.82 -8.08
N LYS A 11 -0.77 -14.31 -9.32
CA LYS A 11 0.50 -13.88 -9.94
C LYS A 11 1.15 -12.74 -9.19
N LEU A 12 0.38 -11.75 -8.74
CA LEU A 12 0.89 -10.64 -7.94
C LEU A 12 1.50 -11.15 -6.64
N SER A 13 0.75 -11.93 -5.85
CA SER A 13 1.23 -12.48 -4.58
C SER A 13 2.50 -13.33 -4.75
N ALA A 14 2.55 -14.15 -5.79
CA ALA A 14 3.74 -14.93 -6.15
C ALA A 14 4.93 -14.03 -6.53
N SER A 15 4.70 -12.96 -7.30
CA SER A 15 5.76 -12.01 -7.69
C SER A 15 6.36 -11.25 -6.51
N LEU A 16 5.58 -11.02 -5.46
CA LEU A 16 6.00 -10.38 -4.22
C LEU A 16 6.56 -11.38 -3.20
N ASN A 17 6.60 -12.68 -3.54
CA ASN A 17 7.05 -13.76 -2.66
C ASN A 17 6.34 -13.74 -1.29
N GLU A 18 5.03 -13.52 -1.31
CA GLU A 18 4.22 -13.39 -0.10
C GLU A 18 3.97 -14.73 0.61
N PRO A 19 3.81 -14.72 1.94
CA PRO A 19 3.35 -15.87 2.69
C PRO A 19 1.89 -16.20 2.38
N GLU A 20 1.52 -17.47 2.59
CA GLU A 20 0.20 -18.03 2.27
C GLU A 20 -0.97 -17.23 2.87
N TRP A 21 -0.85 -16.78 4.12
CA TRP A 21 -1.90 -16.01 4.79
C TRP A 21 -2.25 -14.71 4.06
N MET A 22 -1.26 -14.07 3.40
CA MET A 22 -1.48 -12.82 2.67
C MET A 22 -2.21 -13.10 1.36
N LEU A 23 -1.82 -14.18 0.66
CA LEU A 23 -2.53 -14.65 -0.53
C LEU A 23 -4.00 -14.96 -0.21
N GLU A 24 -4.27 -15.66 0.90
CA GLU A 24 -5.64 -15.97 1.34
C GLU A 24 -6.46 -14.70 1.54
N ARG A 25 -5.92 -13.69 2.23
CA ARG A 25 -6.60 -12.40 2.43
C ARG A 25 -6.87 -11.69 1.11
N ARG A 26 -5.92 -11.69 0.16
CA ARG A 26 -6.12 -11.10 -1.17
C ARG A 26 -7.22 -11.81 -1.94
N LEU A 27 -7.28 -13.14 -1.88
CA LEU A 27 -8.32 -13.95 -2.54
C LEU A 27 -9.70 -13.72 -1.92
N GLN A 28 -9.79 -13.60 -0.60
CA GLN A 28 -11.03 -13.23 0.09
C GLN A 28 -11.50 -11.83 -0.33
N ALA A 29 -10.60 -10.87 -0.39
CA ALA A 29 -10.90 -9.51 -0.86
C ALA A 29 -11.34 -9.50 -2.34
N TRP A 30 -10.73 -10.33 -3.19
CA TRP A 30 -11.15 -10.48 -4.59
C TRP A 30 -12.58 -11.05 -4.69
N ALA A 31 -12.91 -12.07 -3.91
CA ALA A 31 -14.27 -12.63 -3.88
C ALA A 31 -15.29 -11.58 -3.40
N LEU A 32 -14.94 -10.77 -2.39
CA LEU A 32 -15.76 -9.63 -1.97
C LEU A 32 -15.93 -8.63 -3.11
N TYR A 33 -14.83 -8.24 -3.76
CA TYR A 33 -14.87 -7.35 -4.91
C TYR A 33 -15.83 -7.87 -5.99
N GLU A 34 -15.77 -9.14 -6.37
CA GLU A 34 -16.68 -9.72 -7.37
C GLU A 34 -18.15 -9.67 -6.94
N SER A 35 -18.42 -9.85 -5.65
CA SER A 35 -19.78 -9.84 -5.10
C SER A 35 -20.39 -8.43 -4.98
N LEU A 36 -19.57 -7.41 -4.77
CA LEU A 36 -20.03 -6.04 -4.53
C LEU A 36 -20.43 -5.36 -5.86
N PRO A 37 -21.53 -4.59 -5.92
CA PRO A 37 -21.87 -3.81 -7.10
C PRO A 37 -20.88 -2.65 -7.28
N MET A 38 -20.74 -2.15 -8.52
CA MET A 38 -20.10 -0.86 -8.74
C MET A 38 -20.97 0.24 -8.12
N PRO A 39 -20.37 1.20 -7.39
CA PRO A 39 -21.15 2.27 -6.81
C PRO A 39 -21.70 3.21 -7.89
N THR A 40 -22.78 3.88 -7.54
CA THR A 40 -23.53 4.79 -8.40
C THR A 40 -23.75 6.11 -7.68
N THR A 41 -24.17 7.15 -8.40
CA THR A 41 -24.52 8.45 -7.79
C THR A 41 -25.78 8.41 -6.90
N LYS A 42 -26.42 7.23 -6.75
CA LYS A 42 -27.49 7.00 -5.77
C LYS A 42 -26.94 6.64 -4.39
N ASP A 43 -25.71 6.15 -4.31
CA ASP A 43 -25.02 5.84 -3.06
C ASP A 43 -24.49 7.14 -2.45
N GLU A 44 -24.73 7.39 -1.16
CA GLU A 44 -24.44 8.72 -0.56
C GLU A 44 -22.96 9.11 -0.69
N GLU A 45 -22.04 8.16 -0.49
CA GLU A 45 -20.60 8.38 -0.65
C GLU A 45 -20.19 8.78 -2.07
N TRP A 46 -21.00 8.39 -3.08
CA TRP A 46 -20.73 8.60 -4.49
C TRP A 46 -21.68 9.61 -5.14
N ARG A 47 -22.57 10.25 -4.38
CA ARG A 47 -23.61 11.15 -4.89
C ARG A 47 -23.06 12.31 -5.73
N ARG A 48 -21.83 12.75 -5.44
CA ARG A 48 -21.14 13.86 -6.14
C ARG A 48 -20.00 13.40 -7.06
N THR A 49 -19.74 12.11 -7.16
CA THR A 49 -18.61 11.55 -7.89
C THR A 49 -19.09 10.54 -8.92
N ASP A 50 -19.13 10.96 -10.18
CA ASP A 50 -19.53 10.10 -11.30
C ASP A 50 -18.34 9.33 -11.88
N ILE A 51 -18.30 8.03 -11.63
CA ILE A 51 -17.22 7.13 -12.06
C ILE A 51 -17.51 6.39 -13.37
N ARG A 52 -18.56 6.74 -14.13
CA ARG A 52 -18.88 6.06 -15.41
C ARG A 52 -17.75 6.10 -16.43
N ARG A 53 -16.88 7.12 -16.35
CA ARG A 53 -15.70 7.26 -17.22
C ARG A 53 -14.52 6.41 -16.74
N PHE A 54 -14.54 5.90 -15.51
CA PHE A 54 -13.47 5.09 -14.94
C PHE A 54 -13.69 3.62 -15.27
N LYS A 55 -13.16 3.20 -16.42
CA LYS A 55 -13.36 1.86 -16.96
C LYS A 55 -12.30 0.89 -16.46
N LEU A 56 -12.60 0.22 -15.35
CA LEU A 56 -11.72 -0.77 -14.71
C LEU A 56 -11.33 -1.94 -15.64
N ASN A 57 -12.14 -2.24 -16.66
CA ASN A 57 -11.86 -3.27 -17.65
C ASN A 57 -10.84 -2.85 -18.74
N GLU A 58 -10.54 -1.55 -18.83
CA GLU A 58 -9.54 -1.02 -19.77
C GLU A 58 -8.18 -0.78 -19.09
N ILE A 59 -8.09 -1.01 -17.78
CA ILE A 59 -6.87 -0.89 -16.99
C ILE A 59 -6.54 -2.20 -16.27
N GLY A 60 -5.31 -2.30 -15.77
CA GLY A 60 -4.80 -3.48 -15.09
C GLY A 60 -4.13 -3.15 -13.77
N PRO A 61 -3.89 -4.17 -12.93
CA PRO A 61 -3.01 -4.00 -11.79
C PRO A 61 -1.61 -3.62 -12.27
N SER A 62 -0.98 -2.66 -11.58
CA SER A 62 0.44 -2.41 -11.72
C SER A 62 1.19 -3.49 -10.95
N VAL A 63 2.16 -4.15 -11.59
CA VAL A 63 3.12 -5.00 -10.90
C VAL A 63 4.31 -4.11 -10.54
N ASN A 64 4.69 -4.09 -9.26
CA ASN A 64 5.77 -3.28 -8.72
C ASN A 64 6.96 -3.20 -9.68
N GLY A 65 7.20 -2.02 -10.23
CA GLY A 65 8.39 -1.75 -11.04
C GLY A 65 8.28 -1.99 -12.55
N ASP A 66 7.13 -2.38 -13.12
CA ASP A 66 7.00 -2.46 -14.59
C ASP A 66 7.24 -1.10 -15.29
N ALA A 67 7.02 0.01 -14.57
CA ALA A 67 7.35 1.37 -15.02
C ALA A 67 8.56 1.98 -14.29
N ALA A 68 8.96 1.41 -13.14
CA ALA A 68 10.15 1.80 -12.42
C ALA A 68 11.40 1.16 -13.05
N GLY A 69 11.63 1.43 -14.34
CA GLY A 69 12.95 1.21 -14.95
C GLY A 69 14.03 2.03 -14.23
N ASP A 70 15.25 2.04 -14.76
CA ASP A 70 16.36 2.93 -14.35
C ASP A 70 16.05 4.43 -14.58
N ALA A 71 14.78 4.81 -14.63
CA ALA A 71 14.34 6.19 -14.73
C ALA A 71 14.97 6.99 -13.59
N ALA A 72 15.75 8.00 -13.97
CA ALA A 72 16.41 8.87 -13.01
C ALA A 72 15.36 9.48 -12.10
N ILE A 73 15.49 9.21 -10.80
CA ILE A 73 14.63 9.79 -9.77
C ILE A 73 14.82 11.30 -9.84
N PRO A 74 13.75 12.07 -10.11
CA PRO A 74 13.85 13.53 -10.08
C PRO A 74 14.46 14.00 -8.77
N GLU A 75 15.47 14.87 -8.86
CA GLU A 75 16.27 15.32 -7.72
C GLU A 75 15.41 15.94 -6.60
N TYR A 76 14.23 16.46 -6.92
CA TYR A 76 13.31 17.03 -5.94
C TYR A 76 12.63 16.00 -5.02
N LEU A 77 12.50 14.73 -5.45
CA LEU A 77 11.79 13.70 -4.68
C LEU A 77 12.60 13.17 -3.48
N GLY A 78 13.93 13.32 -3.52
CA GLY A 78 14.84 12.94 -2.43
C GLY A 78 15.27 14.11 -1.54
N LYS A 79 14.85 15.35 -1.86
CA LYS A 79 15.14 16.50 -1.01
C LYS A 79 14.28 16.42 0.25
N GLN A 80 14.89 16.78 1.38
CA GLN A 80 14.17 16.97 2.64
C GLN A 80 13.03 17.95 2.37
N LEU A 81 11.79 17.49 2.55
CA LEU A 81 10.59 18.33 2.32
C LEU A 81 10.49 19.44 3.38
N THR A 82 11.22 19.30 4.48
CA THR A 82 11.24 20.20 5.64
C THR A 82 12.68 20.45 6.07
N GLU A 83 12.94 21.60 6.70
CA GLU A 83 14.24 21.89 7.34
C GLU A 83 14.45 21.08 8.63
N ASP A 84 13.39 20.46 9.16
CA ASP A 84 13.39 19.68 10.38
C ASP A 84 14.16 18.36 10.24
N VAL A 85 14.93 17.99 11.26
CA VAL A 85 15.58 16.68 11.38
C VAL A 85 14.53 15.58 11.27
N THR A 86 14.69 14.69 10.29
CA THR A 86 13.78 13.57 10.06
C THR A 86 14.16 12.38 10.94
N GLY A 87 13.16 11.74 11.53
CA GLY A 87 13.34 10.50 12.28
C GLY A 87 13.44 9.28 11.38
N GLY A 88 12.83 9.36 10.19
CA GLY A 88 12.96 8.40 9.10
C GLY A 88 12.49 9.01 7.78
N GLN A 89 13.00 8.49 6.67
CA GLN A 89 12.65 8.93 5.32
C GLN A 89 12.50 7.73 4.40
N MET A 90 11.49 7.75 3.55
CA MET A 90 11.29 6.74 2.51
C MET A 90 10.88 7.41 1.21
N LEU A 91 11.53 7.01 0.11
CA LEU A 91 11.12 7.37 -1.24
C LEU A 91 10.62 6.13 -1.96
N GLN A 92 9.37 6.17 -2.42
CA GLN A 92 8.77 5.14 -3.25
C GLN A 92 8.49 5.68 -4.64
N VAL A 93 8.82 4.93 -5.69
CA VAL A 93 8.48 5.25 -7.07
C VAL A 93 7.76 4.04 -7.66
N ASP A 94 6.52 4.25 -8.12
CA ASP A 94 5.66 3.17 -8.64
C ASP A 94 5.55 1.95 -7.72
N GLY A 95 5.40 2.20 -6.41
CA GLY A 95 5.26 1.16 -5.39
C GLY A 95 6.56 0.50 -4.94
N VAL A 96 7.70 0.85 -5.53
CA VAL A 96 9.02 0.31 -5.18
C VAL A 96 9.81 1.31 -4.34
N VAL A 97 10.37 0.86 -3.22
CA VAL A 97 11.28 1.68 -2.40
C VAL A 97 12.59 1.92 -3.14
N ARG A 98 12.99 3.18 -3.24
CA ARG A 98 14.25 3.62 -3.84
C ARG A 98 15.25 4.15 -2.82
N GLN A 99 14.75 4.79 -1.77
CA GLN A 99 15.56 5.29 -0.66
C GLN A 99 14.82 5.00 0.63
N TYR A 100 15.58 4.64 1.66
CA TYR A 100 15.06 4.34 2.97
C TYR A 100 16.10 4.67 4.04
N GLU A 101 15.66 5.37 5.06
CA GLU A 101 16.44 5.67 6.25
C GLU A 101 15.54 5.68 7.48
N LEU A 102 16.04 5.17 8.59
CA LEU A 102 15.43 5.26 9.90
C LEU A 102 16.53 5.54 10.92
N SER A 103 16.30 6.54 11.77
CA SER A 103 17.25 6.90 12.82
C SER A 103 17.44 5.74 13.81
N ALA A 104 18.70 5.53 14.22
CA ALA A 104 19.05 4.50 15.20
C ALA A 104 18.33 4.71 16.55
N GLU A 105 18.01 5.96 16.90
CA GLU A 105 17.24 6.28 18.11
C GLU A 105 15.81 5.72 18.04
N LEU A 106 15.07 5.98 16.96
CA LEU A 106 13.72 5.44 16.78
C LEU A 106 13.73 3.92 16.67
N GLN A 107 14.72 3.36 15.97
CA GLN A 107 14.87 1.91 15.87
C GLN A 107 15.14 1.28 17.26
N ALA A 108 15.98 1.89 18.09
CA ALA A 108 16.26 1.42 19.45
C ALA A 108 15.03 1.54 20.38
N GLN A 109 14.12 2.48 20.11
CA GLN A 109 12.83 2.60 20.79
C GLN A 109 11.79 1.57 20.31
N GLY A 110 12.12 0.73 19.31
CA GLY A 110 11.24 -0.28 18.75
C GLY A 110 10.23 0.26 17.75
N VAL A 111 10.45 1.47 17.21
CA VAL A 111 9.64 2.00 16.09
C VAL A 111 9.96 1.18 14.84
N ILE A 112 8.91 0.75 14.15
CA ILE A 112 9.02 0.07 12.86
C ILE A 112 8.57 1.05 11.80
N PHE A 113 9.43 1.32 10.83
CA PHE A 113 9.12 2.12 9.66
C PHE A 113 9.69 1.38 8.45
N CYS A 114 8.85 0.74 7.65
CA CYS A 114 9.31 -0.06 6.51
C CYS A 114 8.25 -0.10 5.41
N ASP A 115 8.58 -0.66 4.26
CA ASP A 115 7.60 -0.88 3.20
C ASP A 115 6.69 -2.06 3.53
N MET A 116 5.57 -2.14 2.81
CA MET A 116 4.59 -3.18 3.05
C MET A 116 5.10 -4.59 2.78
N SER A 117 6.02 -4.81 1.83
CA SER A 117 6.55 -6.16 1.58
C SER A 117 7.38 -6.63 2.76
N THR A 118 8.24 -5.75 3.29
CA THR A 118 9.00 -6.00 4.53
C THR A 118 8.07 -6.21 5.73
N ALA A 119 7.00 -5.43 5.85
CA ALA A 119 6.03 -5.60 6.93
C ALA A 119 5.29 -6.94 6.88
N VAL A 120 4.95 -7.43 5.67
CA VAL A 120 4.30 -8.73 5.47
C VAL A 120 5.21 -9.88 5.90
N SER A 121 6.51 -9.81 5.58
CA SER A 121 7.46 -10.88 5.87
C SER A 121 7.99 -10.85 7.31
N GLU A 122 8.36 -9.67 7.82
CA GLU A 122 9.06 -9.52 9.11
C GLU A 122 8.13 -9.21 10.29
N HIS A 123 6.94 -8.64 10.02
CA HIS A 123 5.99 -8.23 11.05
C HIS A 123 4.56 -8.75 10.84
N PRO A 124 4.37 -10.04 10.51
CA PRO A 124 3.07 -10.59 10.14
C PRO A 124 2.03 -10.45 11.27
N ASP A 125 2.42 -10.59 12.54
CA ASP A 125 1.49 -10.50 13.68
C ASP A 125 0.85 -9.11 13.81
N LEU A 126 1.66 -8.06 13.61
CA LEU A 126 1.18 -6.68 13.65
C LEU A 126 0.34 -6.36 12.42
N LEU A 127 0.82 -6.78 11.25
CA LEU A 127 0.14 -6.48 10.00
C LEU A 127 -1.21 -7.21 9.91
N GLN A 128 -1.27 -8.49 10.27
CA GLN A 128 -2.53 -9.24 10.31
C GLN A 128 -3.54 -8.64 11.29
N LYS A 129 -3.06 -8.11 12.41
CA LYS A 129 -3.92 -7.49 13.43
C LYS A 129 -4.54 -6.19 12.95
N TYR A 130 -3.81 -5.34 12.23
CA TYR A 130 -4.27 -3.98 11.93
C TYR A 130 -4.58 -3.72 10.45
N PHE A 131 -3.87 -4.32 9.51
CA PHE A 131 -4.05 -4.03 8.10
C PHE A 131 -5.40 -4.55 7.57
N MET A 132 -6.19 -3.63 7.04
CA MET A 132 -7.53 -3.88 6.51
C MET A 132 -8.51 -4.53 7.51
N THR A 133 -8.46 -4.14 8.80
CA THR A 133 -9.30 -4.72 9.88
C THR A 133 -10.22 -3.72 10.56
N GLU A 134 -9.67 -2.68 11.19
CA GLU A 134 -10.45 -1.68 11.94
C GLU A 134 -10.55 -0.34 11.22
N GLY A 135 -9.46 0.12 10.60
CA GLY A 135 -9.40 1.45 9.99
C GLY A 135 -10.15 1.56 8.66
N VAL A 136 -9.95 0.58 7.77
CA VAL A 136 -10.66 0.42 6.50
C VAL A 136 -10.86 -1.07 6.32
N ARG A 137 -12.10 -1.53 6.14
CA ARG A 137 -12.37 -2.94 5.88
C ARG A 137 -12.57 -3.22 4.40
N PRO A 138 -12.22 -4.42 3.89
CA PRO A 138 -12.45 -4.77 2.48
C PRO A 138 -13.92 -4.70 2.07
N ASP A 139 -14.86 -4.93 2.98
CA ASP A 139 -16.31 -4.94 2.73
C ASP A 139 -16.96 -3.54 2.80
N GLU A 140 -16.20 -2.48 3.10
CA GLU A 140 -16.72 -1.10 3.09
C GLU A 140 -17.10 -0.61 1.69
N GLY A 141 -16.54 -1.22 0.64
CA GLY A 141 -16.98 -0.92 -0.72
C GLY A 141 -16.13 -1.57 -1.79
N LYS A 142 -16.59 -1.43 -3.03
CA LYS A 142 -15.98 -2.02 -4.23
C LYS A 142 -14.49 -1.68 -4.35
N PHE A 143 -14.09 -0.44 -4.09
CA PHE A 143 -12.69 -0.01 -4.22
C PHE A 143 -11.83 -0.40 -3.02
N ALA A 144 -12.40 -0.52 -1.81
CA ALA A 144 -11.69 -1.06 -0.66
C ALA A 144 -11.35 -2.54 -0.86
N ALA A 145 -12.30 -3.33 -1.37
CA ALA A 145 -12.08 -4.72 -1.77
C ALA A 145 -11.02 -4.83 -2.87
N LEU A 146 -11.09 -3.98 -3.91
CA LEU A 146 -10.11 -3.96 -4.99
C LEU A 146 -8.70 -3.65 -4.47
N HIS A 147 -8.58 -2.64 -3.60
CA HIS A 147 -7.31 -2.28 -2.95
C HIS A 147 -6.76 -3.43 -2.10
N ALA A 148 -7.59 -4.07 -1.27
CA ALA A 148 -7.15 -5.23 -0.47
C ALA A 148 -6.64 -6.39 -1.33
N ALA A 149 -7.20 -6.60 -2.53
CA ALA A 149 -6.75 -7.64 -3.45
C ALA A 149 -5.43 -7.28 -4.17
N PHE A 150 -5.26 -6.02 -4.58
CA PHE A 150 -4.23 -5.61 -5.55
C PHE A 150 -3.21 -4.56 -5.07
N TRP A 151 -3.17 -4.21 -3.79
CA TRP A 151 -2.10 -3.36 -3.28
C TRP A 151 -0.72 -4.00 -3.54
N CYS A 152 0.27 -3.19 -3.85
CA CYS A 152 1.62 -3.66 -4.21
C CYS A 152 2.72 -2.81 -3.56
N GLY A 153 2.49 -1.49 -3.42
CA GLY A 153 3.32 -0.60 -2.60
C GLY A 153 2.64 -0.19 -1.29
N GLY A 154 3.31 0.68 -0.55
CA GLY A 154 2.79 1.27 0.69
C GLY A 154 3.85 1.34 1.78
N THR A 155 3.50 2.00 2.87
CA THR A 155 4.39 2.19 4.02
C THR A 155 3.71 1.70 5.29
N PHE A 156 4.47 0.98 6.10
CA PHE A 156 4.08 0.53 7.42
C PHE A 156 4.84 1.32 8.49
N LEU A 157 4.10 2.01 9.36
CA LEU A 157 4.62 2.71 10.52
C LEU A 157 3.94 2.17 11.78
N TYR A 158 4.73 1.63 12.70
CA TYR A 158 4.28 1.20 14.01
C TYR A 158 5.11 1.87 15.10
N VAL A 159 4.42 2.55 16.02
CA VAL A 159 5.02 3.19 17.19
C VAL A 159 4.54 2.42 18.44
N PRO A 160 5.45 1.80 19.22
CA PRO A 160 5.07 1.04 20.39
C PRO A 160 4.34 1.89 21.44
N LYS A 161 3.57 1.22 22.31
CA LYS A 161 2.89 1.89 23.41
C LYS A 161 3.89 2.62 24.30
N ASN A 162 3.55 3.85 24.68
CA ASN A 162 4.37 4.75 25.50
C ASN A 162 5.67 5.25 24.83
N VAL A 163 5.87 4.99 23.54
CA VAL A 163 6.95 5.60 22.76
C VAL A 163 6.43 6.87 22.10
N LYS A 164 7.24 7.92 22.15
CA LYS A 164 7.00 9.17 21.43
C LYS A 164 8.12 9.35 20.42
N ALA A 165 7.80 9.27 19.13
CA ALA A 165 8.76 9.60 18.09
C ALA A 165 9.22 11.07 18.27
N SER A 166 10.53 11.26 18.45
CA SER A 166 11.15 12.56 18.68
C SER A 166 11.20 13.42 17.40
N ALA A 167 11.09 12.79 16.23
CA ALA A 167 11.14 13.42 14.92
C ALA A 167 10.15 12.75 13.93
N PRO A 168 9.71 13.46 12.87
CA PRO A 168 8.74 12.93 11.90
C PRO A 168 9.35 11.85 11.00
N CYS A 169 8.53 10.88 10.60
CA CYS A 169 8.84 9.96 9.49
C CYS A 169 8.17 10.48 8.22
N ILE A 170 8.94 10.64 7.14
CA ILE A 170 8.46 11.24 5.89
C ILE A 170 8.46 10.20 4.77
N VAL A 171 7.37 10.15 4.00
CA VAL A 171 7.25 9.31 2.81
C VAL A 171 7.04 10.19 1.59
N CYS A 172 7.92 10.08 0.61
CA CYS A 172 7.79 10.69 -0.71
C CYS A 172 7.33 9.63 -1.71
N CYS A 173 6.27 9.94 -2.48
CA CYS A 173 5.76 9.06 -3.52
C CYS A 173 5.96 9.71 -4.90
N GLY A 174 6.78 9.07 -5.73
CA GLY A 174 6.95 9.38 -7.14
C GLY A 174 6.15 8.46 -8.05
N ARG A 175 5.94 8.94 -9.27
CA ARG A 175 5.52 8.18 -10.45
C ARG A 175 6.63 8.30 -11.48
#